data_AF-A0A4Y3FV25-F1
#
_entry.id   AF-A0A4Y3FV25-F1
#
_cell.length_a   1.000
_cell.length_b   1.000
_cell.length_c   1.000
_cell.angle_alpha   90.00
_cell.angle_beta   90.00
_cell.angle_gamma   90.00
#
_symmetry.space_group_name_H-M   'P 1'
#
loop_
_entity.id
_entity.type
_entity.pdbx_description
1 polymer ?
#
loop_
_entity_poly.entity_id
_entity_poly.type
_entity_poly.pdbx_seq_one_letter_code
_entity_poly.pdbx_strand_id
1 'polypeptide(L)' 'MHGGSCVNCHGLDGKGDKPIIGCFSDTVNTNIQYSVLSGPEMAEEHLPYDDTTIKRAITNGINPDGDKLEPCMWRWQMS' A
#
# COMPACT_ATOMS: atom_id res chain seq x y z
N MET A 1 -5.29 -4.31 -19.13
CA MET A 1 -4.07 -4.09 -18.34
C MET A 1 -3.88 -2.59 -18.23
N HIS A 2 -4.06 -2.01 -17.04
CA HIS A 2 -3.62 -0.65 -16.78
C HIS A 2 -2.42 -0.79 -15.84
N GLY A 3 -1.25 -0.51 -16.40
CA GLY A 3 0.04 -0.86 -15.84
C GLY A 3 0.66 0.31 -15.08
N GLY A 4 0.81 0.14 -13.78
CA GLY A 4 1.87 0.73 -12.98
C GLY A 4 2.49 -0.42 -12.18
N SER A 5 3.80 -0.42 -11.98
CA SER A 5 4.46 -1.32 -11.03
C SER A 5 4.39 -0.73 -9.62
N CYS A 6 4.59 -1.54 -8.57
CA CYS A 6 4.65 -1.09 -7.18
C CYS A 6 5.57 0.13 -7.02
N VAL A 7 6.71 0.10 -7.73
CA VAL A 7 7.76 1.13 -7.69
C VAL A 7 7.33 2.47 -8.28
N ASN A 8 6.28 2.52 -9.10
CA ASN A 8 5.81 3.77 -9.69
C ASN A 8 5.26 4.72 -8.62
N CYS A 9 4.60 4.19 -7.59
CA CYS A 9 4.06 4.97 -6.46
C CYS A 9 5.01 4.94 -5.26
N HIS A 10 5.51 3.76 -4.92
CA HIS A 10 6.24 3.54 -3.67
C HIS A 10 7.76 3.76 -3.80
N GLY A 11 8.27 4.10 -4.99
CA GLY A 11 9.70 4.27 -5.21
C GLY A 11 10.47 2.96 -5.28
N LEU A 12 11.75 3.05 -5.63
CA LEU A 12 12.63 1.88 -5.77
C LEU A 12 12.99 1.24 -4.42
N ASP A 13 12.99 2.04 -3.35
CA ASP A 13 13.27 1.60 -1.98
C ASP A 13 12.00 1.42 -1.13
N GLY A 14 10.82 1.57 -1.74
CA GLY A 14 9.54 1.38 -1.07
C GLY A 14 9.17 2.49 -0.10
N LYS A 15 9.89 3.62 -0.03
CA LYS A 15 9.60 4.71 0.92
C LYS A 15 8.48 5.65 0.49
N GLY A 16 8.12 5.62 -0.78
CA GLY A 16 7.18 6.56 -1.39
C GLY A 16 7.84 7.90 -1.69
N ASP A 17 7.88 8.28 -2.97
CA ASP A 17 8.77 9.37 -3.40
C ASP A 17 8.06 10.55 -4.08
N LYS A 18 6.96 10.36 -4.80
CA LYS A 18 6.38 11.43 -5.63
C LYS A 18 4.86 11.35 -5.78
N PRO A 19 4.13 12.47 -5.64
CA PRO A 19 2.71 12.53 -5.99
C PRO A 19 2.53 12.11 -7.44
N ILE A 20 1.71 11.09 -7.68
CA ILE A 20 1.37 10.66 -9.04
C ILE A 20 0.25 11.54 -9.58
N ILE A 21 0.51 12.20 -10.71
CA ILE A 21 -0.50 12.94 -11.47
C ILE A 21 -1.64 11.98 -11.83
N GLY A 22 -2.85 12.26 -11.34
CA GLY A 22 -4.05 11.46 -11.59
C GLY A 22 -4.47 10.55 -10.44
N CYS A 23 -3.71 10.47 -9.34
CA CYS A 23 -4.24 10.01 -8.06
C CYS A 23 -4.37 11.20 -7.10
N PHE A 24 -5.62 11.59 -6.81
CA PHE A 24 -5.97 12.77 -6.01
C PHE A 24 -6.09 12.43 -4.51
N SER A 25 -5.12 11.73 -3.94
CA SER A 25 -5.06 11.55 -2.50
C SER A 25 -3.70 11.99 -1.96
N ASP A 26 -3.72 12.60 -0.79
CA ASP A 26 -2.52 13.10 -0.11
C ASP A 26 -1.71 11.93 0.53
N THR A 27 -2.23 10.69 0.47
CA THR A 27 -1.68 9.49 1.10
C THR A 27 -1.04 8.49 0.11
N VAL A 28 -0.89 8.87 -1.16
CA VAL A 28 -0.67 7.94 -2.30
C VAL A 28 0.72 7.30 -2.33
N ASN A 29 1.65 7.76 -1.48
CA ASN A 29 3.05 7.36 -1.54
C ASN A 29 3.53 6.96 -0.15
N THR A 30 2.84 6.02 0.49
CA THR A 30 3.22 5.50 1.80
C THR A 30 4.44 4.59 1.72
N ASN A 31 5.20 4.58 2.80
CA ASN A 31 6.34 3.69 3.00
C ASN A 31 5.84 2.25 3.21
N ILE A 32 6.13 1.38 2.23
CA ILE A 32 5.72 -0.03 2.21
C ILE A 32 6.85 -0.99 2.60
N GLN A 33 7.93 -0.49 3.18
CA GLN A 33 8.96 -1.38 3.73
C GLN A 33 8.34 -2.29 4.78
N TYR A 34 8.64 -3.59 4.69
CA TYR A 34 8.03 -4.60 5.57
C TYR A 34 8.17 -4.24 7.05
N SER A 35 9.35 -3.79 7.47
CA SER A 35 9.63 -3.37 8.85
C SER A 35 8.75 -2.23 9.35
N VAL A 36 8.28 -1.37 8.43
CA VAL A 36 7.39 -0.25 8.74
C VAL A 36 5.96 -0.74 8.78
N LEU A 37 5.52 -1.53 7.78
CA LEU A 37 4.17 -2.09 7.73
C LEU A 37 3.87 -3.04 8.90
N SER A 38 4.83 -3.85 9.33
CA SER A 38 4.69 -4.75 10.48
C SER A 38 5.08 -4.08 11.81
N GLY A 39 5.45 -2.81 11.77
CA GLY A 39 5.96 -2.07 12.91
C GLY A 39 4.84 -1.54 13.83
N PRO A 40 5.19 -1.16 15.06
CA PRO A 40 4.23 -0.59 16.01
C PRO A 40 3.69 0.78 15.59
N GLU A 41 4.40 1.51 14.72
CA GLU A 41 3.96 2.81 14.19
C GLU A 41 2.61 2.72 13.46
N MET A 42 2.31 1.57 12.85
CA MET A 42 1.03 1.36 12.18
C MET A 42 -0.14 1.36 13.15
N ALA A 43 0.07 0.97 14.42
CA ALA A 43 -0.99 0.83 15.42
C ALA A 43 -1.76 2.13 15.74
N GLU A 44 -1.23 3.28 15.33
CA GLU A 44 -1.93 4.57 15.43
C GLU A 44 -2.98 4.77 14.33
N GLU A 45 -2.84 4.09 13.19
CA GLU A 45 -3.73 4.18 12.03
C GLU A 45 -4.60 2.93 11.86
N HIS A 46 -4.02 1.74 12.04
CA HIS A 46 -4.68 0.44 11.95
C HIS A 46 -3.83 -0.67 12.62
N LEU A 47 -4.32 -1.89 12.76
CA LEU A 47 -3.46 -2.98 13.24
C LEU A 47 -2.20 -3.16 12.36
N PRO A 48 -1.01 -3.45 12.91
CA PRO A 48 0.17 -3.73 12.09
C PRO A 48 -0.09 -4.83 11.06
N TYR A 49 0.51 -4.67 9.89
CA TYR A 49 0.42 -5.68 8.84
C TYR A 49 1.20 -6.94 9.20
N ASP A 50 0.65 -8.06 8.76
CA ASP A 50 1.29 -9.36 8.67
C ASP A 50 1.23 -9.87 7.22
N ASP A 51 1.83 -11.02 6.94
CA ASP A 51 1.87 -11.58 5.57
C ASP A 51 0.46 -11.79 4.97
N THR A 52 -0.51 -12.15 5.83
CA THR A 52 -1.89 -12.42 5.40
C THR A 52 -2.60 -11.14 5.00
N THR A 53 -2.49 -10.11 5.82
CA THR A 53 -3.09 -8.80 5.61
C THR A 53 -2.37 -8.01 4.52
N ILE A 54 -1.05 -8.18 4.33
CA ILE A 54 -0.31 -7.65 3.17
C ILE A 54 -0.84 -8.28 1.89
N LYS A 55 -0.98 -9.60 1.84
CA LYS A 55 -1.55 -10.28 0.68
C LYS A 55 -2.97 -9.79 0.40
N ARG A 56 -3.78 -9.59 1.44
CA ARG A 56 -5.14 -9.05 1.32
C ARG A 56 -5.14 -7.61 0.82
N ALA A 57 -4.24 -6.76 1.29
CA ALA A 57 -4.09 -5.38 0.84
C ALA A 57 -3.73 -5.32 -0.64
N ILE A 58 -2.75 -6.12 -1.07
CA ILE A 58 -2.29 -6.17 -2.46
C ILE A 58 -3.38 -6.71 -3.40
N THR A 59 -4.11 -7.75 -2.99
CA THR A 59 -5.07 -8.44 -3.86
C THR A 59 -6.46 -7.81 -3.86
N ASN A 60 -6.93 -7.38 -2.70
CA ASN A 60 -8.31 -6.90 -2.50
C ASN A 60 -8.37 -5.38 -2.23
N GLY A 61 -7.25 -4.73 -1.93
CA GLY A 61 -7.22 -3.33 -1.54
C GLY A 61 -7.90 -3.12 -0.18
N ILE A 62 -7.62 -3.99 0.79
CA ILE A 62 -8.22 -3.96 2.14
C ILE A 62 -7.09 -4.00 3.19
N ASN A 63 -7.04 -2.99 4.06
CA ASN A 63 -6.06 -2.86 5.14
C ASN A 63 -6.33 -3.89 6.28
N PRO A 64 -5.53 -3.95 7.36
CA PRO A 64 -5.69 -4.92 8.45
C PRO A 64 -7.03 -4.83 9.19
N ASP A 65 -7.59 -3.62 9.29
CA ASP A 65 -8.84 -3.36 10.00
C ASP A 65 -10.10 -3.61 9.14
N GLY A 66 -9.91 -3.80 7.83
CA GLY A 66 -11.01 -4.09 6.89
C GLY A 66 -11.42 -2.89 6.03
N ASP A 67 -10.78 -1.74 6.21
CA ASP A 67 -11.03 -0.56 5.40
C ASP A 67 -10.42 -0.67 4.01
N LYS A 68 -11.04 0.03 3.07
CA LYS A 68 -10.59 0.03 1.68
C LYS A 68 -9.40 0.96 1.51
N LEU A 69 -8.36 0.46 0.83
CA LEU A 69 -7.26 1.29 0.36
C LEU A 69 -7.72 2.25 -0.74
N GLU A 70 -6.89 3.27 -0.96
CA GLU A 70 -7.09 4.28 -2.00
C GLU A 70 -7.41 3.64 -3.36
N PRO A 71 -8.40 4.16 -4.12
CA PRO A 71 -8.81 3.58 -5.39
C PRO A 71 -7.70 3.47 -6.43
N CYS A 72 -6.66 4.32 -6.34
CA CYS A 72 -5.52 4.29 -7.24
C CYS A 72 -4.46 3.24 -6.88
N MET A 73 -4.55 2.63 -5.68
CA MET A 73 -3.74 1.47 -5.36
C MET A 73 -4.29 0.26 -6.12
N TRP A 74 -3.46 -0.26 -7.03
CA TRP A 74 -3.83 -1.35 -7.92
C TRP A 74 -4.02 -2.67 -7.15
N ARG A 75 -5.03 -3.43 -7.57
CA ARG A 75 -5.30 -4.78 -7.05
C ARG A 75 -4.59 -5.80 -7.94
N TRP A 76 -3.65 -6.52 -7.35
CA TRP A 76 -2.81 -7.47 -8.07
C TRP A 76 -3.30 -8.89 -7.88
N GLN A 77 -3.21 -9.70 -8.93
CA GLN A 77 -3.38 -11.15 -8.81
C GLN A 77 -2.03 -11.77 -8.47
N MET A 78 -1.97 -12.49 -7.34
CA MET A 78 -0.78 -13.22 -6.89
C MET A 78 -1.03 -14.72 -7.10
N SER A 79 -0.09 -15.42 -7.73
CA SER A 79 -0.10 -16.87 -7.95
C SER A 79 0.31 -17.66 -6.72
#